data_AF-A0A7S4A2H0-F1
#
_entry.id   AF-A0A7S4A2H0-F1
#
_cell.length_a   1.000
_cell.length_b   1.000
_cell.length_c   1.000
_cell.angle_alpha   90.00
_cell.angle_beta   90.00
_cell.angle_gamma   90.00
#
_symmetry.space_group_name_H-M   'P 1'
#
loop_
_entity.id
_entity.type
_entity.pdbx_description
1 polymer ?
#
loop_
_entity_poly.entity_id
_entity_poly.type
_entity_poly.pdbx_seq_one_letter_code
_entity_poly.pdbx_strand_id
1 'polypeptide(L)'
;MARGLGKKRAAPGAASRLLVGMLLVSVQAHERPAAAIANARVVANEQPWSLAFEEDGRRRLSSSELEKLTASDGAAAHNFGRSVAIEGNTVVIGAPGAGTGGAAYVLRTTDGGNTYVEVDLLTASDGAAGDHFGHSVAIDGDTVVVGARGANTQTGAAYVFRTTDGWDTFAEVDKLTASDGSYEDLFGQSVAISGATVVVGASQSRKIPEGYCPSLDCSGAAYLFRTSDDGATYGQMAKLTATDAEGGDSFGWSVAFDSGTVVVGAHSDNDACTDNPLCNSGSAYVYSLSDAGLVYTKLTAPDAAADD
;
A
#
# COMPACT_ATOMS: atom_id res chain seq x y z
N MET A 1 -6.09 -30.48 81.46
CA MET A 1 -6.53 -29.74 80.25
C MET A 1 -6.93 -30.75 79.19
N ALA A 2 -8.16 -30.60 78.67
CA ALA A 2 -8.93 -31.57 77.87
C ALA A 2 -8.42 -31.69 76.41
N ARG A 3 -8.29 -32.91 75.85
CA ARG A 3 -9.19 -33.66 74.93
C ARG A 3 -9.44 -33.05 73.53
N GLY A 4 -9.28 -33.88 72.48
CA GLY A 4 -10.07 -33.80 71.25
C GLY A 4 -9.44 -34.34 69.95
N LEU A 5 -9.70 -35.61 69.62
CA LEU A 5 -9.55 -36.20 68.27
C LEU A 5 -10.72 -35.76 67.35
N GLY A 6 -10.48 -35.60 66.05
CA GLY A 6 -11.56 -35.41 65.06
C GLY A 6 -11.17 -35.76 63.62
N LYS A 7 -11.71 -36.87 63.10
CA LYS A 7 -11.68 -37.30 61.68
C LYS A 7 -12.86 -36.71 60.88
N LYS A 8 -12.76 -36.82 59.54
CA LYS A 8 -13.81 -36.81 58.47
C LYS A 8 -14.09 -35.41 57.87
N ARG A 9 -14.24 -35.19 56.55
CA ARG A 9 -15.07 -35.85 55.50
C ARG A 9 -14.63 -35.36 54.10
N ALA A 10 -15.03 -36.08 53.04
CA ALA A 10 -14.80 -35.76 51.63
C ALA A 10 -16.01 -35.09 50.92
N ALA A 11 -15.73 -34.54 49.71
CA ALA A 11 -16.58 -34.16 48.54
C ALA A 11 -17.26 -32.76 48.53
N PRO A 12 -17.65 -32.17 47.36
CA PRO A 12 -17.66 -32.65 45.96
C PRO A 12 -16.97 -31.71 44.93
N GLY A 13 -16.92 -32.12 43.66
CA GLY A 13 -16.21 -31.42 42.57
C GLY A 13 -16.93 -30.24 41.92
N ALA A 14 -16.19 -29.54 41.06
CA ALA A 14 -16.72 -28.81 39.93
C ALA A 14 -15.73 -29.00 38.76
N ALA A 15 -16.12 -29.85 37.82
CA ALA A 15 -15.52 -29.89 36.50
C ALA A 15 -15.79 -28.55 35.81
N SER A 16 -14.77 -27.75 35.54
CA SER A 16 -14.89 -26.75 34.50
C SER A 16 -14.93 -27.48 33.17
N ARG A 17 -16.15 -27.76 32.72
CA ARG A 17 -16.46 -28.15 31.36
C ARG A 17 -15.85 -27.12 30.42
N LEU A 18 -14.71 -27.45 29.81
CA LEU A 18 -14.35 -26.80 28.56
C LEU A 18 -15.34 -27.34 27.53
N LEU A 19 -16.35 -26.54 27.25
CA LEU A 19 -17.25 -26.77 26.14
C LEU A 19 -16.43 -26.57 24.87
N VAL A 20 -15.76 -27.63 24.41
CA VAL A 20 -15.27 -27.65 23.02
C VAL A 20 -16.52 -27.74 22.18
N GLY A 21 -16.97 -26.57 21.70
CA GLY A 21 -17.95 -26.49 20.62
C GLY A 21 -17.37 -27.21 19.43
N MET A 22 -17.73 -28.49 19.31
CA MET A 22 -17.44 -29.31 18.16
C MET A 22 -18.27 -28.76 17.00
N LEU A 23 -17.69 -27.78 16.28
CA LEU A 23 -18.26 -27.34 15.01
C LEU A 23 -18.05 -28.49 14.03
N LEU A 24 -19.10 -29.28 13.83
CA LEU A 24 -19.23 -30.22 12.74
C LEU A 24 -19.18 -29.45 11.43
N VAL A 25 -17.99 -29.32 10.84
CA VAL A 25 -17.88 -28.98 9.43
C VAL A 25 -18.32 -30.23 8.68
N SER A 26 -19.52 -30.17 8.11
CA SER A 26 -20.05 -31.17 7.20
C SER A 26 -19.20 -31.15 5.93
N VAL A 27 -18.22 -32.05 5.83
CA VAL A 27 -17.52 -32.29 4.56
C VAL A 27 -18.47 -33.09 3.69
N GLN A 28 -19.00 -32.47 2.63
CA GLN A 28 -19.58 -33.23 1.51
C GLN A 28 -18.45 -34.02 0.86
N ALA A 29 -18.28 -35.26 1.33
CA ALA A 29 -17.35 -36.21 0.78
C ALA A 29 -17.85 -36.63 -0.61
N HIS A 30 -17.21 -36.14 -1.66
CA HIS A 30 -17.26 -36.81 -2.95
C HIS A 30 -16.45 -38.11 -2.81
N GLU A 31 -17.15 -39.23 -3.01
CA GLU A 31 -16.73 -40.61 -2.77
C GLU A 31 -15.24 -40.92 -3.05
N ARG A 32 -14.47 -41.23 -2.00
CA ARG A 32 -13.27 -42.08 -2.04
C ARG A 32 -13.22 -42.97 -0.79
N PRO A 33 -12.77 -44.23 -0.89
CA PRO A 33 -12.89 -45.22 0.17
C PRO A 33 -12.01 -44.91 1.39
N ALA A 34 -12.55 -45.20 2.57
CA ALA A 34 -11.99 -44.94 3.88
C ALA A 34 -10.64 -45.64 4.10
N ALA A 35 -9.54 -44.88 4.04
CA ALA A 35 -8.29 -45.17 4.74
C ALA A 35 -7.52 -43.86 4.91
N ALA A 36 -6.93 -43.67 6.10
CA ALA A 36 -6.11 -42.53 6.53
C ALA A 36 -6.84 -41.26 7.01
N ILE A 37 -7.56 -41.36 8.13
CA ILE A 37 -7.73 -40.22 9.06
C ILE A 37 -7.33 -40.73 10.44
N ALA A 38 -6.03 -40.70 10.78
CA ALA A 38 -5.57 -41.16 12.10
C ALA A 38 -4.54 -40.27 12.78
N ASN A 39 -3.96 -39.24 12.15
CA ASN A 39 -2.84 -38.50 12.77
C ASN A 39 -2.85 -36.99 12.51
N ALA A 40 -4.02 -36.34 12.39
CA ALA A 40 -4.06 -34.88 12.41
C ALA A 40 -3.85 -34.38 13.85
N ARG A 41 -2.71 -33.73 14.14
CA ARG A 41 -2.43 -33.10 15.44
C ARG A 41 -2.44 -31.59 15.27
N VAL A 42 -3.28 -30.90 16.03
CA VAL A 42 -3.26 -29.43 16.12
C VAL A 42 -2.02 -29.04 16.92
N VAL A 43 -1.08 -28.35 16.29
CA VAL A 43 0.04 -27.69 16.98
C VAL A 43 -0.38 -26.26 17.25
N ALA A 44 -0.71 -25.94 18.50
CA ALA A 44 -0.94 -24.56 18.90
C ALA A 44 0.41 -23.83 18.94
N ASN A 45 0.55 -22.75 18.16
CA ASN A 45 1.72 -21.87 18.21
C ASN A 45 1.25 -20.45 18.59
N GLU A 46 2.07 -19.73 19.36
CA GLU A 46 1.75 -18.43 19.98
C GLU A 46 1.72 -17.25 18.99
N GLN A 47 1.29 -17.45 17.75
CA GLN A 47 1.17 -16.39 16.74
C GLN A 47 -0.22 -16.50 16.07
N PRO A 48 -1.03 -15.41 16.04
CA PRO A 48 -2.46 -15.49 15.72
C PRO A 48 -2.79 -15.89 14.27
N TRP A 49 -1.81 -16.04 13.38
CA TRP A 49 -2.03 -16.25 11.94
C TRP A 49 -1.56 -17.61 11.38
N SER A 50 -1.34 -18.64 12.20
CA SER A 50 -1.03 -19.98 11.67
C SER A 50 -1.88 -21.10 12.30
N LEU A 51 -2.92 -21.55 11.58
CA LEU A 51 -3.37 -22.94 11.64
C LEU A 51 -2.64 -23.70 10.53
N ALA A 52 -1.39 -24.12 10.80
CA ALA A 52 -0.70 -25.04 9.91
C ALA A 52 -1.23 -26.46 10.18
N PHE A 53 -1.98 -27.02 9.24
CA PHE A 53 -2.28 -28.45 9.24
C PHE A 53 -1.11 -29.18 8.56
N GLU A 54 -0.52 -30.16 9.25
CA GLU A 54 0.42 -31.10 8.64
C GLU A 54 -0.36 -32.23 7.98
N GLU A 55 -0.42 -32.21 6.65
CA GLU A 55 -0.72 -33.38 5.83
C GLU A 55 0.41 -33.48 4.79
N ASP A 56 1.10 -34.62 4.74
CA ASP A 56 2.23 -34.89 3.82
C ASP A 56 3.46 -33.96 3.91
N GLY A 57 3.73 -33.35 5.08
CA GLY A 57 4.96 -32.60 5.33
C GLY A 57 5.08 -31.26 4.58
N ARG A 58 3.99 -30.75 4.00
CA ARG A 58 3.94 -29.41 3.39
C ARG A 58 3.11 -28.47 4.26
N ARG A 59 3.73 -27.38 4.72
CA ARG A 59 3.03 -26.27 5.36
C ARG A 59 2.06 -25.63 4.34
N ARG A 60 0.76 -25.75 4.56
CA ARG A 60 -0.24 -24.98 3.83
C ARG A 60 -0.61 -23.74 4.62
N LEU A 61 -0.47 -22.57 3.99
CA LEU A 61 -1.09 -21.34 4.47
C LEU A 61 -2.60 -21.49 4.24
N SER A 62 -3.40 -21.40 5.30
CA SER A 62 -4.84 -21.22 5.18
C SER A 62 -5.15 -19.73 5.30
N SER A 63 -5.82 -19.16 4.32
CA SER A 63 -6.34 -17.78 4.38
C SER A 63 -7.81 -17.79 4.80
N SER A 64 -8.16 -16.99 5.80
CA SER A 64 -9.55 -16.67 6.16
C SER A 64 -9.71 -15.15 6.22
N GLU A 65 -10.82 -14.63 5.69
CA GLU A 65 -11.20 -13.22 5.87
C GLU A 65 -11.48 -12.98 7.36
N LEU A 66 -10.71 -12.08 7.98
CA LEU A 66 -10.89 -11.71 9.38
C LEU A 66 -11.92 -10.59 9.53
N GLU A 67 -11.76 -9.54 8.72
CA GLU A 67 -12.60 -8.34 8.77
C GLU A 67 -12.66 -7.67 7.39
N LYS A 68 -13.81 -7.08 7.07
CA LYS A 68 -13.98 -6.20 5.93
C LYS A 68 -13.97 -4.74 6.41
N LEU A 69 -12.94 -4.01 6.01
CA LEU A 69 -12.81 -2.59 6.33
C LEU A 69 -13.76 -1.74 5.48
N THR A 70 -14.44 -0.80 6.13
CA THR A 70 -15.34 0.17 5.49
C THR A 70 -15.11 1.56 6.08
N ALA A 71 -15.20 2.60 5.25
CA ALA A 71 -15.22 3.98 5.73
C ALA A 71 -16.39 4.24 6.68
N SER A 72 -16.14 4.99 7.75
CA SER A 72 -17.17 5.43 8.71
C SER A 72 -18.31 6.24 8.05
N ASP A 73 -18.00 6.94 6.95
CA ASP A 73 -18.91 7.80 6.17
C ASP A 73 -19.09 7.32 4.72
N GLY A 74 -18.85 6.03 4.46
CA GLY A 74 -18.82 5.47 3.12
C GLY A 74 -20.11 5.74 2.31
N ALA A 75 -19.96 6.32 1.12
CA ALA A 75 -21.05 6.54 0.17
C ALA A 75 -20.71 6.05 -1.25
N ALA A 76 -21.71 6.04 -2.12
CA ALA A 76 -21.54 5.65 -3.52
C ALA A 76 -20.49 6.53 -4.21
N ALA A 77 -19.68 5.93 -5.07
CA ALA A 77 -18.60 6.60 -5.83
C ALA A 77 -17.45 7.19 -4.99
N HIS A 78 -17.40 7.00 -3.66
CA HIS A 78 -16.25 7.39 -2.85
C HIS A 78 -14.95 6.68 -3.26
N ASN A 79 -15.07 5.51 -3.91
CA ASN A 79 -13.94 4.69 -4.37
C ASN A 79 -12.99 4.33 -3.22
N PHE A 80 -13.54 4.09 -2.02
CA PHE A 80 -12.78 3.60 -0.88
C PHE A 80 -12.08 2.29 -1.23
N GLY A 81 -10.80 2.19 -0.90
CA GLY A 81 -9.95 1.05 -1.31
C GLY A 81 -9.31 1.24 -2.68
N ARG A 82 -9.35 2.45 -3.26
CA ARG A 82 -8.64 2.76 -4.52
C ARG A 82 -7.14 2.53 -4.38
N SER A 83 -6.59 2.89 -3.24
CA SER A 83 -5.19 2.69 -2.88
C SER A 83 -5.12 2.26 -1.42
N VAL A 84 -4.12 1.45 -1.09
CA VAL A 84 -3.90 0.94 0.26
C VAL A 84 -2.41 0.93 0.57
N ALA A 85 -2.06 1.27 1.80
CA ALA A 85 -0.72 1.07 2.36
C ALA A 85 -0.84 0.56 3.79
N ILE A 86 0.12 -0.26 4.21
CA ILE A 86 0.12 -0.87 5.54
C ILE A 86 1.54 -0.85 6.11
N GLU A 87 1.67 -0.44 7.36
CA GLU A 87 2.88 -0.59 8.15
C GLU A 87 2.52 -0.95 9.58
N GLY A 88 3.08 -2.07 10.06
CA GLY A 88 2.80 -2.59 11.40
C GLY A 88 1.30 -2.78 11.63
N ASN A 89 0.75 -1.96 12.53
CA ASN A 89 -0.66 -2.00 12.94
C ASN A 89 -1.53 -0.95 12.25
N THR A 90 -0.98 -0.17 11.32
CA THR A 90 -1.68 0.94 10.67
C THR A 90 -1.92 0.62 9.20
N VAL A 91 -3.16 0.84 8.76
CA VAL A 91 -3.60 0.75 7.37
C VAL A 91 -4.09 2.12 6.93
N VAL A 92 -3.61 2.60 5.79
CA VAL A 92 -4.10 3.83 5.14
C VAL A 92 -4.85 3.43 3.89
N ILE A 93 -6.07 3.95 3.73
CA ILE A 93 -6.96 3.59 2.61
C ILE A 93 -7.40 4.87 1.89
N GLY A 94 -7.05 4.98 0.61
CA GLY A 94 -7.46 6.10 -0.23
C GLY A 94 -8.88 5.97 -0.77
N ALA A 95 -9.58 7.10 -0.86
CA ALA A 95 -10.93 7.25 -1.39
C ALA A 95 -11.06 8.57 -2.18
N PRO A 96 -10.56 8.62 -3.42
CA PRO A 96 -10.48 9.87 -4.20
C PRO A 96 -11.81 10.44 -4.68
N GLY A 97 -12.92 9.75 -4.43
CA GLY A 97 -14.27 10.28 -4.65
C GLY A 97 -14.99 10.70 -3.37
N ALA A 98 -14.36 10.59 -2.20
CA ALA A 98 -14.95 10.97 -0.93
C ALA A 98 -14.85 12.48 -0.69
N GLY A 99 -15.87 13.07 -0.06
CA GLY A 99 -15.87 14.51 0.25
C GLY A 99 -15.73 15.40 -0.99
N THR A 100 -15.25 16.63 -0.78
CA THR A 100 -15.08 17.59 -1.89
C THR A 100 -13.87 17.27 -2.75
N GLY A 101 -12.70 16.95 -2.17
CA GLY A 101 -11.45 16.75 -2.91
C GLY A 101 -10.88 15.33 -2.92
N GLY A 102 -11.57 14.37 -2.31
CA GLY A 102 -11.01 13.06 -1.96
C GLY A 102 -10.58 13.00 -0.50
N ALA A 103 -10.37 11.78 0.00
CA ALA A 103 -9.92 11.53 1.37
C ALA A 103 -9.00 10.30 1.45
N ALA A 104 -8.28 10.19 2.58
CA ALA A 104 -7.61 8.95 2.96
C ALA A 104 -7.91 8.64 4.44
N TYR A 105 -8.25 7.38 4.72
CA TYR A 105 -8.67 6.92 6.05
C TYR A 105 -7.50 6.20 6.70
N VAL A 106 -7.21 6.54 7.96
CA VAL A 106 -6.20 5.85 8.76
C VAL A 106 -6.91 4.93 9.73
N LEU A 107 -6.65 3.64 9.63
CA LEU A 107 -7.21 2.61 10.49
C LEU A 107 -6.09 1.91 11.26
N ARG A 108 -6.34 1.59 12.53
CA ARG A 108 -5.37 0.89 13.38
C ARG A 108 -5.97 -0.31 14.07
N THR A 109 -5.15 -1.34 14.22
CA THR A 109 -5.46 -2.51 15.02
C THR A 109 -4.70 -2.49 16.34
N THR A 110 -5.34 -2.98 17.40
CA THR A 110 -4.71 -3.19 18.72
C THR A 110 -4.69 -4.66 19.13
N ASP A 111 -5.29 -5.54 18.33
CA ASP A 111 -5.50 -6.96 18.63
C ASP A 111 -4.85 -7.90 17.60
N GLY A 112 -3.81 -7.41 16.92
CA GLY A 112 -3.03 -8.19 15.96
C GLY A 112 -3.74 -8.41 14.62
N GLY A 113 -4.60 -7.46 14.22
CA GLY A 113 -5.28 -7.46 12.93
C GLY A 113 -6.63 -8.18 12.91
N ASN A 114 -7.22 -8.47 14.08
CA ASN A 114 -8.56 -9.04 14.16
C ASN A 114 -9.64 -7.96 14.01
N THR A 115 -9.38 -6.77 14.54
CA THR A 115 -10.23 -5.59 14.39
C THR A 115 -9.41 -4.36 14.06
N TYR A 116 -9.97 -3.50 13.22
CA TYR A 116 -9.42 -2.19 12.86
C TYR A 116 -10.41 -1.09 13.20
N VAL A 117 -9.88 -0.01 13.78
CA VAL A 117 -10.65 1.19 14.12
C VAL A 117 -10.10 2.36 13.30
N GLU A 118 -10.98 3.10 12.65
CA GLU A 118 -10.64 4.37 12.02
C GLU A 118 -10.23 5.38 13.10
N VAL A 119 -8.98 5.84 13.04
CA VAL A 119 -8.40 6.79 14.00
C VAL A 119 -8.32 8.20 13.43
N ASP A 120 -8.24 8.36 12.10
CA ASP A 120 -8.22 9.67 11.48
C ASP A 120 -8.74 9.64 10.03
N LEU A 121 -9.22 10.80 9.56
CA LEU A 121 -9.66 11.07 8.20
C LEU A 121 -8.82 12.21 7.62
N LEU A 122 -7.88 11.85 6.74
CA LEU A 122 -6.99 12.80 6.09
C LEU A 122 -7.69 13.48 4.91
N THR A 123 -7.61 14.79 4.86
CA THR A 123 -8.06 15.63 3.75
C THR A 123 -7.03 16.71 3.48
N ALA A 124 -6.85 17.09 2.21
CA ALA A 124 -5.99 18.22 1.85
C ALA A 124 -6.55 19.53 2.41
N SER A 125 -5.68 20.35 3.02
CA SER A 125 -6.01 21.66 3.57
C SER A 125 -6.61 22.63 2.53
N ASP A 126 -6.24 22.45 1.26
CA ASP A 126 -6.75 23.19 0.11
C ASP A 126 -7.58 22.33 -0.87
N GLY A 127 -8.10 21.18 -0.39
CA GLY A 127 -8.82 20.22 -1.22
C GLY A 127 -10.03 20.80 -1.95
N ALA A 128 -10.06 20.60 -3.26
CA ALA A 128 -11.10 21.08 -4.17
C ALA A 128 -11.71 19.96 -5.02
N ALA A 129 -12.89 20.22 -5.57
CA ALA A 129 -13.59 19.29 -6.45
C ALA A 129 -12.73 18.84 -7.62
N GLY A 130 -12.50 17.53 -7.73
CA GLY A 130 -11.69 16.92 -8.79
C GLY A 130 -10.23 16.71 -8.45
N ASP A 131 -9.76 17.06 -7.24
CA ASP A 131 -8.35 16.89 -6.87
C ASP A 131 -7.93 15.42 -6.74
N HIS A 132 -8.89 14.54 -6.46
CA HIS A 132 -8.67 13.10 -6.31
C HIS A 132 -7.63 12.75 -5.24
N PHE A 133 -7.63 13.46 -4.12
CA PHE A 133 -6.84 13.14 -2.95
C PHE A 133 -7.14 11.73 -2.45
N GLY A 134 -6.12 10.92 -2.17
CA GLY A 134 -6.28 9.49 -1.88
C GLY A 134 -6.21 8.62 -3.14
N HIS A 135 -5.81 9.19 -4.28
CA HIS A 135 -5.56 8.39 -5.49
C HIS A 135 -4.46 7.36 -5.27
N SER A 136 -3.40 7.77 -4.56
CA SER A 136 -2.30 6.93 -4.11
C SER A 136 -1.97 7.25 -2.66
N VAL A 137 -1.51 6.25 -1.90
CA VAL A 137 -1.12 6.40 -0.50
C VAL A 137 0.14 5.60 -0.22
N ALA A 138 1.02 6.11 0.65
CA ALA A 138 2.17 5.40 1.17
C ALA A 138 2.40 5.78 2.64
N ILE A 139 3.05 4.91 3.40
CA ILE A 139 3.30 5.07 4.84
C ILE A 139 4.69 4.53 5.17
N ASP A 140 5.44 5.25 5.99
CA ASP A 140 6.70 4.81 6.61
C ASP A 140 6.89 5.57 7.94
N GLY A 141 7.10 4.81 9.01
CA GLY A 141 7.20 5.35 10.36
C GLY A 141 5.98 6.18 10.76
N ASP A 142 6.18 7.46 11.09
CA ASP A 142 5.12 8.38 11.53
C ASP A 142 4.52 9.20 10.37
N THR A 143 4.91 8.91 9.13
CA THR A 143 4.64 9.74 7.96
C THR A 143 3.74 9.01 6.97
N VAL A 144 2.69 9.70 6.52
CA VAL A 144 1.76 9.25 5.47
C VAL A 144 1.84 10.22 4.31
N VAL A 145 2.01 9.70 3.10
CA VAL A 145 1.98 10.50 1.86
C VAL A 145 0.74 10.15 1.07
N VAL A 146 0.00 11.17 0.65
CA VAL A 146 -1.25 11.00 -0.10
C VAL A 146 -1.19 11.77 -1.42
N GLY A 147 -1.35 11.07 -2.53
CA GLY A 147 -1.38 11.66 -3.87
C GLY A 147 -2.77 12.21 -4.24
N ALA A 148 -2.78 13.37 -4.89
CA ALA A 148 -3.93 14.07 -5.42
C ALA A 148 -3.66 14.50 -6.87
N ARG A 149 -3.75 13.55 -7.80
CA ARG A 149 -3.36 13.74 -9.22
C ARG A 149 -4.14 14.83 -9.97
N GLY A 150 -5.33 15.19 -9.48
CA GLY A 150 -6.18 16.22 -10.08
C GLY A 150 -5.95 17.62 -9.52
N ALA A 151 -5.19 17.74 -8.42
CA ALA A 151 -4.94 19.01 -7.75
C ALA A 151 -4.24 20.02 -8.66
N ASN A 152 -4.32 21.31 -8.32
CA ASN A 152 -3.66 22.39 -9.07
C ASN A 152 -3.97 22.37 -10.58
N THR A 153 -5.26 22.21 -10.92
CA THR A 153 -5.72 22.13 -12.32
C THR A 153 -5.03 20.97 -13.07
N GLN A 154 -5.09 19.76 -12.53
CA GLN A 154 -4.51 18.54 -13.10
C GLN A 154 -2.98 18.52 -13.23
N THR A 155 -2.28 19.54 -12.72
CA THR A 155 -0.83 19.44 -12.54
C THR A 155 -0.48 18.38 -11.49
N GLY A 156 -1.36 18.23 -10.50
CA GLY A 156 -1.24 17.27 -9.42
C GLY A 156 -0.50 17.80 -8.20
N ALA A 157 -0.62 17.08 -7.09
CA ALA A 157 0.08 17.31 -5.83
C ALA A 157 0.21 15.99 -5.04
N ALA A 158 1.13 15.97 -4.08
CA ALA A 158 1.12 14.99 -3.01
C ALA A 158 1.22 15.71 -1.68
N TYR A 159 0.56 15.20 -0.65
CA TYR A 159 0.47 15.83 0.66
C TYR A 159 1.12 14.91 1.68
N VAL A 160 1.91 15.50 2.57
CA VAL A 160 2.61 14.77 3.62
C VAL A 160 1.92 15.04 4.94
N PHE A 161 1.49 13.98 5.61
CA PHE A 161 0.88 13.99 6.92
C PHE A 161 1.82 13.32 7.91
N ARG A 162 1.89 13.87 9.13
CA ARG A 162 2.65 13.27 10.23
C ARG A 162 1.84 13.20 11.50
N THR A 163 2.02 12.12 12.25
CA THR A 163 1.51 12.01 13.61
C THR A 163 2.62 12.32 14.62
N THR A 164 2.30 13.08 15.66
CA THR A 164 3.25 13.40 16.76
C THR A 164 2.77 12.94 18.13
N ASP A 165 1.57 12.37 18.19
CA ASP A 165 0.83 12.03 19.40
C ASP A 165 0.51 10.53 19.51
N GLY A 166 1.27 9.69 18.81
CA GLY A 166 1.09 8.24 18.90
C GLY A 166 -0.06 7.71 18.06
N TRP A 167 -0.30 8.34 16.90
CA TRP A 167 -1.33 8.01 15.92
C TRP A 167 -2.76 8.38 16.32
N ASP A 168 -2.91 9.35 17.23
CA ASP A 168 -4.22 9.89 17.60
C ASP A 168 -4.67 10.97 16.61
N THR A 169 -3.74 11.78 16.10
CA THR A 169 -4.00 12.77 15.05
C THR A 169 -2.86 12.86 14.04
N PHE A 170 -3.21 13.31 12.83
CA PHE A 170 -2.29 13.65 11.77
C PHE A 170 -2.39 15.12 11.39
N ALA A 171 -1.23 15.76 11.25
CA ALA A 171 -1.11 17.11 10.72
C ALA A 171 -0.55 17.05 9.30
N GLU A 172 -1.16 17.80 8.37
CA GLU A 172 -0.53 18.10 7.08
C GLU A 172 0.70 18.98 7.33
N VAL A 173 1.89 18.47 7.02
CA VAL A 173 3.16 19.17 7.24
C VAL A 173 3.71 19.79 5.95
N ASP A 174 3.37 19.23 4.78
CA ASP A 174 3.84 19.76 3.50
C ASP A 174 2.92 19.39 2.33
N LYS A 175 2.96 20.22 1.28
CA LYS A 175 2.35 19.98 -0.03
C LYS A 175 3.44 19.96 -1.10
N LEU A 176 3.70 18.77 -1.64
CA LEU A 176 4.69 18.53 -2.67
C LEU A 176 4.10 18.84 -4.05
N THR A 177 4.83 19.64 -4.83
CA THR A 177 4.54 19.92 -6.23
C THR A 177 5.83 19.83 -7.05
N ALA A 178 5.73 19.41 -8.32
CA ALA A 178 6.87 19.44 -9.23
C ALA A 178 7.27 20.87 -9.57
N SER A 179 8.55 21.20 -9.46
CA SER A 179 9.10 22.53 -9.77
C SER A 179 8.86 22.98 -11.23
N ASP A 180 8.73 22.02 -12.14
CA ASP A 180 8.44 22.20 -13.56
C ASP A 180 7.04 21.67 -13.94
N GLY A 181 6.16 21.53 -12.94
CA GLY A 181 4.82 20.99 -13.11
C GLY A 181 4.00 21.77 -14.13
N SER A 182 3.27 21.02 -14.94
CA SER A 182 2.39 21.54 -15.98
C SER A 182 0.99 20.95 -15.88
N TYR A 183 0.03 21.64 -16.49
CA TYR A 183 -1.30 21.11 -16.75
C TYR A 183 -1.21 19.68 -17.30
N GLU A 184 -1.97 18.78 -16.67
CA GLU A 184 -2.06 17.34 -16.96
C GLU A 184 -0.80 16.50 -16.68
N ASP A 185 0.20 16.98 -15.94
CA ASP A 185 1.34 16.14 -15.54
C ASP A 185 0.94 14.96 -14.63
N LEU A 186 -0.20 15.08 -13.95
CA LEU A 186 -0.75 14.09 -12.99
C LEU A 186 0.21 13.74 -11.86
N PHE A 187 0.94 14.72 -11.32
CA PHE A 187 1.78 14.51 -10.14
C PHE A 187 0.96 13.98 -8.96
N GLY A 188 1.45 12.95 -8.27
CA GLY A 188 0.69 12.24 -7.24
C GLY A 188 -0.15 11.09 -7.78
N GLN A 189 0.02 10.75 -9.07
CA GLN A 189 -0.53 9.52 -9.65
C GLN A 189 -0.09 8.28 -8.85
N SER A 190 1.19 8.23 -8.46
CA SER A 190 1.76 7.22 -7.58
C SER A 190 2.68 7.87 -6.55
N VAL A 191 2.77 7.29 -5.36
CA VAL A 191 3.65 7.77 -4.27
C VAL A 191 4.32 6.59 -3.58
N ALA A 192 5.55 6.78 -3.13
CA ALA A 192 6.27 5.86 -2.25
C ALA A 192 7.13 6.67 -1.27
N ILE A 193 7.38 6.13 -0.08
CA ILE A 193 8.22 6.76 0.95
C ILE A 193 9.10 5.70 1.59
N SER A 194 10.35 6.06 1.89
CA SER A 194 11.24 5.27 2.74
C SER A 194 12.25 6.21 3.41
N GLY A 195 12.26 6.19 4.75
CA GLY A 195 12.95 7.14 5.59
C GLY A 195 12.59 8.58 5.25
N ALA A 196 13.60 9.42 5.06
CA ALA A 196 13.44 10.85 4.81
C ALA A 196 13.05 11.21 3.37
N THR A 197 12.82 10.24 2.48
CA THR A 197 12.67 10.49 1.05
C THR A 197 11.33 9.98 0.53
N VAL A 198 10.63 10.86 -0.20
CA VAL A 198 9.38 10.59 -0.90
C VAL A 198 9.64 10.56 -2.40
N VAL A 199 9.07 9.59 -3.08
CA VAL A 199 9.04 9.49 -4.55
C VAL A 199 7.60 9.73 -5.00
N VAL A 200 7.42 10.64 -5.96
CA VAL A 200 6.10 10.95 -6.53
C VAL A 200 6.12 10.79 -8.03
N GLY A 201 5.26 9.94 -8.57
CA GLY A 201 5.07 9.75 -10.00
C GLY A 201 4.15 10.81 -10.62
N ALA A 202 4.51 11.22 -11.84
CA ALA A 202 3.77 12.12 -12.70
C ALA A 202 3.75 11.54 -14.12
N SER A 203 2.83 10.60 -14.36
CA SER A 203 2.84 9.72 -15.54
C SER A 203 2.67 10.46 -16.86
N GLN A 204 2.22 11.71 -16.83
CA GLN A 204 2.02 12.54 -18.01
C GLN A 204 2.93 13.76 -18.00
N SER A 205 3.99 13.76 -17.18
CA SER A 205 4.97 14.85 -17.18
C SER A 205 5.79 14.89 -18.48
N ARG A 206 6.15 16.11 -18.88
CA ARG A 206 6.86 16.39 -20.14
C ARG A 206 8.35 16.05 -20.04
N LYS A 207 8.91 15.51 -21.14
CA LYS A 207 10.34 15.20 -21.31
C LYS A 207 11.23 16.45 -21.35
N ILE A 208 10.71 17.58 -21.84
CA ILE A 208 11.47 18.84 -22.01
C ILE A 208 10.66 20.06 -21.50
N PRO A 209 11.32 21.05 -20.86
CA PRO A 209 10.67 22.29 -20.40
C PRO A 209 10.06 23.12 -21.55
N GLU A 210 10.63 23.00 -22.76
CA GLU A 210 10.25 23.76 -23.95
C GLU A 210 9.84 22.81 -25.08
N GLY A 211 8.53 22.69 -25.33
CA GLY A 211 7.99 21.87 -26.41
C GLY A 211 6.53 21.51 -26.14
N TYR A 212 5.65 21.74 -27.12
CA TYR A 212 4.24 21.35 -27.05
C TYR A 212 4.14 19.83 -27.11
N CYS A 213 3.60 19.22 -26.06
CA CYS A 213 3.27 17.81 -26.04
C CYS A 213 1.75 17.67 -26.25
N PRO A 214 1.26 17.31 -27.44
CA PRO A 214 -0.16 17.13 -27.69
C PRO A 214 -0.65 15.84 -27.00
N SER A 215 -0.88 15.90 -25.69
CA SER A 215 -1.72 15.00 -24.84
C SER A 215 -1.56 13.47 -24.99
N LEU A 216 -0.59 12.99 -25.77
CA LEU A 216 -0.31 11.57 -26.06
C LEU A 216 1.20 11.27 -26.15
N ASP A 217 2.06 12.30 -26.13
CA ASP A 217 3.53 12.16 -26.26
C ASP A 217 4.29 12.44 -24.96
N CYS A 218 3.62 12.47 -23.80
CA CYS A 218 4.31 12.66 -22.53
C CYS A 218 4.95 11.34 -22.11
N SER A 219 6.27 11.33 -21.95
CA SER A 219 6.99 10.15 -21.48
C SER A 219 6.74 9.85 -20.00
N GLY A 220 6.32 10.87 -19.23
CA GLY A 220 6.17 10.79 -17.78
C GLY A 220 7.48 11.06 -17.03
N ALA A 221 7.36 11.26 -15.72
CA ALA A 221 8.47 11.50 -14.80
C ALA A 221 8.17 10.96 -13.39
N ALA A 222 9.21 10.82 -12.57
CA ALA A 222 9.08 10.65 -11.13
C ALA A 222 9.99 11.65 -10.41
N TYR A 223 9.55 12.16 -9.27
CA TYR A 223 10.23 13.23 -8.55
C TYR A 223 10.60 12.76 -7.15
N LEU A 224 11.79 13.13 -6.71
CA LEU A 224 12.27 12.79 -5.38
C LEU A 224 12.26 14.04 -4.51
N PHE A 225 11.65 13.91 -3.34
CA PHE A 225 11.62 14.92 -2.31
C PHE A 225 12.27 14.37 -1.06
N ARG A 226 13.06 15.18 -0.37
CA ARG A 226 13.71 14.76 0.86
C ARG A 226 13.61 15.84 1.92
N THR A 227 13.35 15.41 3.14
CA THR A 227 13.43 16.29 4.30
C THR A 227 14.87 16.39 4.83
N SER A 228 15.23 17.59 5.29
CA SER A 228 16.50 17.85 5.99
C SER A 228 16.29 18.37 7.41
N ASP A 229 15.03 18.48 7.84
CA ASP A 229 14.56 19.10 9.06
C ASP A 229 13.56 18.19 9.81
N ASP A 230 13.88 16.89 9.82
CA ASP A 230 13.10 15.86 10.54
C ASP A 230 11.62 15.81 10.13
N GLY A 231 11.35 15.91 8.84
CA GLY A 231 10.01 15.79 8.25
C GLY A 231 9.14 17.03 8.41
N ALA A 232 9.71 18.20 8.72
CA ALA A 232 8.95 19.45 8.77
C ALA A 232 8.75 20.07 7.37
N THR A 233 9.73 19.94 6.47
CA THR A 233 9.63 20.35 5.06
C THR A 233 10.36 19.39 4.14
N TYR A 234 9.95 19.36 2.87
CA TYR A 234 10.50 18.47 1.85
C TYR A 234 10.96 19.26 0.62
N GLY A 235 12.26 19.20 0.34
CA GLY A 235 12.84 19.81 -0.86
C GLY A 235 12.91 18.82 -2.02
N GLN A 236 12.52 19.25 -3.23
CA GLN A 236 12.73 18.46 -4.44
C GLN A 236 14.23 18.30 -4.71
N MET A 237 14.70 17.05 -4.73
CA MET A 237 16.10 16.69 -4.98
C MET A 237 16.36 16.35 -6.45
N ALA A 238 15.42 15.68 -7.10
CA ALA A 238 15.63 15.15 -8.44
C ALA A 238 14.33 14.98 -9.22
N LYS A 239 14.45 14.98 -10.54
CA LYS A 239 13.48 14.47 -11.51
C LYS A 239 14.12 13.27 -12.21
N LEU A 240 13.43 12.14 -12.20
CA LEU A 240 13.78 10.92 -12.91
C LEU A 240 12.95 10.83 -14.18
N THR A 241 13.60 10.43 -15.26
CA THR A 241 13.00 10.17 -16.57
C THR A 241 13.62 8.90 -17.14
N ALA A 242 12.84 8.10 -17.88
CA ALA A 242 13.39 7.00 -18.66
C ALA A 242 14.47 7.50 -19.63
N THR A 243 15.54 6.72 -19.83
CA THR A 243 16.64 7.09 -20.72
C THR A 243 16.29 7.03 -22.19
N ASP A 244 15.40 6.12 -22.51
CA ASP A 244 14.82 5.86 -23.83
C ASP A 244 13.40 6.42 -23.94
N ALA A 245 12.93 7.16 -22.93
CA ALA A 245 11.65 7.87 -22.89
C ALA A 245 11.13 8.28 -24.28
N GLU A 246 10.09 7.60 -24.74
CA GLU A 246 9.28 7.96 -25.89
C GLU A 246 7.95 8.57 -25.44
N GLY A 247 7.23 9.14 -26.40
CA GLY A 247 5.93 9.70 -26.13
C GLY A 247 4.92 8.61 -25.81
N GLY A 248 4.26 8.72 -24.66
CA GLY A 248 3.19 7.80 -24.26
C GLY A 248 3.61 6.71 -23.27
N ASP A 249 4.91 6.52 -23.00
CA ASP A 249 5.44 5.44 -22.13
C ASP A 249 4.85 5.42 -20.71
N SER A 250 4.35 6.58 -20.25
CA SER A 250 3.68 6.73 -18.95
C SER A 250 4.61 6.43 -17.75
N PHE A 251 5.90 6.79 -17.84
CA PHE A 251 6.87 6.67 -16.75
C PHE A 251 6.40 7.41 -15.50
N GLY A 252 6.43 6.74 -14.34
CA GLY A 252 5.88 7.30 -13.10
C GLY A 252 4.44 6.90 -12.86
N TRP A 253 3.87 6.01 -13.67
CA TRP A 253 2.56 5.42 -13.42
C TRP A 253 2.50 4.68 -12.09
N SER A 254 3.55 3.91 -11.79
CA SER A 254 3.77 3.27 -10.50
C SER A 254 5.19 3.56 -10.03
N VAL A 255 5.35 3.73 -8.73
CA VAL A 255 6.64 3.87 -8.07
C VAL A 255 6.70 2.92 -6.87
N ALA A 256 7.86 2.32 -6.66
CA ALA A 256 8.20 1.62 -5.43
C ALA A 256 9.56 2.15 -4.96
N PHE A 257 9.72 2.28 -3.65
CA PHE A 257 10.96 2.79 -3.08
C PHE A 257 11.26 2.06 -1.79
N ASP A 258 12.46 1.47 -1.72
CA ASP A 258 12.97 0.84 -0.51
C ASP A 258 14.48 1.03 -0.44
N SER A 259 14.98 1.45 0.72
CA SER A 259 16.39 1.38 1.09
C SER A 259 17.36 1.91 0.02
N GLY A 260 17.01 3.05 -0.60
CA GLY A 260 17.82 3.69 -1.65
C GLY A 260 17.61 3.15 -3.06
N THR A 261 16.73 2.17 -3.28
CA THR A 261 16.36 1.67 -4.60
C THR A 261 14.97 2.16 -4.99
N VAL A 262 14.89 2.99 -6.02
CA VAL A 262 13.63 3.46 -6.62
C VAL A 262 13.35 2.63 -7.86
N VAL A 263 12.15 2.06 -7.95
CA VAL A 263 11.65 1.41 -9.17
C VAL A 263 10.50 2.23 -9.71
N VAL A 264 10.55 2.56 -11.00
CA VAL A 264 9.52 3.34 -11.68
C VAL A 264 8.97 2.56 -12.86
N GLY A 265 7.65 2.38 -12.90
CA GLY A 265 6.96 1.72 -14.00
C GLY A 265 6.57 2.69 -15.10
N ALA A 266 6.66 2.22 -16.35
CA ALA A 266 6.18 2.85 -17.57
C ALA A 266 5.37 1.80 -18.34
N HIS A 267 4.10 1.63 -17.99
CA HIS A 267 3.32 0.46 -18.46
C HIS A 267 2.91 0.55 -19.94
N SER A 268 3.10 1.70 -20.57
CA SER A 268 2.78 1.94 -21.98
C SER A 268 4.03 1.97 -22.86
N ASP A 269 5.20 1.69 -22.29
CA ASP A 269 6.47 1.61 -23.01
C ASP A 269 6.46 0.48 -24.06
N ASN A 270 7.09 0.69 -25.21
CA ASN A 270 6.91 -0.10 -26.43
C ASN A 270 8.19 -0.78 -26.97
N ASP A 271 9.31 -0.74 -26.24
CA ASP A 271 10.65 -1.12 -26.75
C ASP A 271 10.75 -2.52 -27.38
N ALA A 272 9.87 -3.45 -26.98
CA ALA A 272 9.90 -4.83 -27.42
C ALA A 272 9.36 -5.05 -28.84
N CYS A 273 8.75 -4.04 -29.46
CA CYS A 273 8.14 -4.17 -30.78
C CYS A 273 8.70 -3.12 -31.75
N THR A 274 9.67 -3.53 -32.59
CA THR A 274 10.24 -2.64 -33.61
C THR A 274 9.28 -2.25 -34.74
N ASP A 275 8.14 -2.94 -34.89
CA ASP A 275 7.25 -2.80 -36.06
C ASP A 275 5.75 -2.61 -35.71
N ASN A 276 5.38 -2.35 -34.45
CA ASN A 276 3.98 -2.12 -34.07
C ASN A 276 3.82 -0.94 -33.09
N PRO A 277 3.31 0.23 -33.54
CA PRO A 277 3.10 1.41 -32.70
C PRO A 277 1.96 1.29 -31.67
N LEU A 278 1.35 0.10 -31.53
CA LEU A 278 0.33 -0.20 -30.52
C LEU A 278 0.84 -1.18 -29.43
N CYS A 279 2.12 -1.54 -29.43
CA CYS A 279 2.67 -2.39 -28.38
C CYS A 279 2.90 -1.58 -27.10
N ASN A 280 2.23 -1.97 -26.01
CA ASN A 280 2.44 -1.46 -24.66
C ASN A 280 3.06 -2.58 -23.82
N SER A 281 4.25 -3.06 -24.21
CA SER A 281 4.95 -4.14 -23.51
C SER A 281 5.29 -3.77 -22.07
N GLY A 282 5.41 -2.47 -21.81
CA GLY A 282 5.75 -1.89 -20.53
C GLY A 282 7.22 -2.11 -20.15
N SER A 283 7.74 -1.20 -19.33
CA SER A 283 9.08 -1.28 -18.76
C SER A 283 9.10 -0.90 -17.29
N ALA A 284 10.11 -1.37 -16.57
CA ALA A 284 10.42 -0.94 -15.22
C ALA A 284 11.87 -0.46 -15.14
N TYR A 285 12.06 0.70 -14.53
CA TYR A 285 13.36 1.37 -14.44
C TYR A 285 13.82 1.41 -13.00
N VAL A 286 15.03 0.95 -12.75
CA VAL A 286 15.62 0.90 -11.40
C VAL A 286 16.66 2.00 -11.26
N TYR A 287 16.54 2.79 -10.21
CA TYR A 287 17.48 3.84 -9.83
C TYR A 287 17.99 3.56 -8.42
N SER A 288 19.30 3.62 -8.25
CA SER A 288 19.96 3.59 -6.95
C SER A 288 20.32 5.02 -6.53
N LEU A 289 19.80 5.40 -5.38
CA LEU A 289 20.19 6.58 -4.62
C LEU A 289 21.40 6.25 -3.77
N SER A 290 22.51 6.93 -4.05
CA SER A 290 23.68 6.94 -3.18
C SER A 290 23.97 8.36 -2.72
N ASP A 291 24.70 8.50 -1.61
CA ASP A 291 25.23 9.81 -1.19
C ASP A 291 26.20 10.42 -2.23
N ALA A 292 26.66 9.62 -3.20
CA ALA A 292 27.50 10.02 -4.33
C ALA A 292 26.69 10.42 -5.59
N GLY A 293 25.36 10.34 -5.55
CA GLY A 293 24.46 10.66 -6.67
C GLY A 293 23.58 9.49 -7.13
N LEU A 294 22.88 9.70 -8.25
CA LEU A 294 21.96 8.73 -8.87
C LEU A 294 22.72 7.81 -9.84
N VAL A 295 22.54 6.49 -9.71
CA VAL A 295 22.96 5.47 -10.69
C VAL A 295 21.72 4.69 -11.13
N TYR A 296 21.61 4.22 -12.38
CA TYR A 296 20.39 3.56 -12.87
C TYR A 296 20.64 2.35 -13.79
N THR A 297 19.64 1.48 -13.93
CA THR A 297 19.59 0.32 -14.83
C THR A 297 18.14 0.06 -15.26
N LYS A 298 17.90 -0.19 -16.55
CA LYS A 298 16.59 -0.56 -17.10
C LYS A 298 16.35 -2.08 -16.97
N LEU A 299 15.14 -2.48 -16.60
CA LEU A 299 14.68 -3.87 -16.62
C LEU A 299 13.51 -4.02 -17.61
N THR A 300 13.64 -4.93 -18.56
CA THR A 300 12.58 -5.32 -19.49
C THR A 300 12.11 -6.74 -19.15
N ALA A 301 10.83 -7.04 -19.39
CA ALA A 301 10.30 -8.38 -19.19
C ALA A 301 11.00 -9.36 -20.15
N PRO A 302 11.44 -10.55 -19.68
CA PRO A 302 12.23 -11.49 -20.50
C PRO A 302 11.42 -12.20 -21.60
N ASP A 303 10.09 -12.09 -21.58
CA ASP A 303 9.11 -12.66 -22.51
C ASP A 303 8.64 -11.66 -23.58
N ALA A 304 9.29 -10.50 -23.70
CA ALA A 304 8.99 -9.50 -24.72
C ALA A 304 9.44 -9.91 -26.15
N ALA A 305 9.30 -11.19 -26.49
CA ALA A 305 9.37 -11.72 -27.85
C ALA A 305 7.97 -11.78 -28.46
N ALA A 306 7.91 -11.64 -29.78
CA ALA A 306 6.75 -11.23 -30.58
C ALA A 306 5.56 -12.22 -30.68
N ASP A 307 5.30 -13.09 -29.70
CA ASP A 307 4.35 -14.19 -29.86
C ASP A 307 3.53 -14.58 -28.60
N ASP A 308 3.02 -13.60 -27.86
CA ASP A 308 1.83 -13.74 -26.99
C ASP A 308 0.61 -12.98 -27.56
#